data_AF-A0A175JET0-F1
#
_entry.id   AF-A0A175JET0-F1
#
_cell.length_a   1.000
_cell.length_b   1.000
_cell.length_c   1.000
_cell.angle_alpha   90.00
_cell.angle_beta   90.00
_cell.angle_gamma   90.00
#
_symmetry.space_group_name_H-M   'P 1'
#
loop_
_entity.id
_entity.type
_entity.pdbx_description
1 polymer ?
#
loop_
_entity_poly.entity_id
_entity_poly.type
_entity_poly.pdbx_seq_one_letter_code
_entity_poly.pdbx_strand_id
1 'polypeptide(L)'
;MLAIGITPRNCSDLLNIISQEVFVKPTIAINQPKYRNDKLKYILEYIFKEIKIKDIQCKYLVDTFRIDSEEQEPNRSCESFCFTNLQKGFEEEKLSDICLRSSSAPTYFQPYQNFVDGGMLNNTPIGLCWSFLFGEEGLQLNPKKVVCFSLSAGKPDPFYIDSNKIGKEELCNGQHKLVTLLCMPLEVGLLNRVECFLVIDG
;
A
#
# COMPACT_ATOMS: atom_id res chain seq x y z
N MET A 1 0.02 -2.85 11.22
CA MET A 1 -0.40 -3.72 12.35
C MET A 1 0.78 -4.19 13.19
N LEU A 2 1.79 -4.86 12.61
CA LEU A 2 2.98 -5.29 13.35
C LEU A 2 3.71 -4.13 14.04
N ALA A 3 3.79 -2.97 13.37
CA ALA A 3 4.41 -1.75 13.89
C ALA A 3 3.79 -1.23 15.22
N ILE A 4 2.54 -1.60 15.53
CA ILE A 4 1.84 -1.23 16.77
C ILE A 4 1.75 -2.39 17.77
N GLY A 5 2.53 -3.46 17.56
CA GLY A 5 2.63 -4.60 18.49
C GLY A 5 1.55 -5.68 18.32
N ILE A 6 0.75 -5.65 17.25
CA ILE A 6 -0.17 -6.76 16.94
C ILE A 6 0.65 -7.98 16.52
N THR A 7 0.35 -9.16 17.08
CA THR A 7 1.10 -10.39 16.78
C THR A 7 0.84 -10.87 15.34
N PRO A 8 1.79 -11.57 14.70
CA PRO A 8 1.59 -12.11 13.36
C PRO A 8 0.35 -13.01 13.22
N ARG A 9 0.03 -13.79 14.26
CA ARG A 9 -1.17 -14.63 14.30
C ARG A 9 -2.45 -13.78 14.23
N ASN A 10 -2.54 -12.76 15.08
CA ASN A 10 -3.70 -11.87 15.08
C ASN A 10 -3.80 -11.08 13.78
N CYS A 11 -2.67 -10.69 13.16
CA CYS A 11 -2.68 -10.10 11.82
C CYS A 11 -3.32 -11.05 10.80
N SER A 12 -2.96 -12.34 10.81
CA SER A 12 -3.56 -13.36 9.94
C SER A 12 -5.06 -13.51 10.18
N ASP A 13 -5.51 -13.50 11.44
CA ASP A 13 -6.92 -13.63 11.77
C ASP A 13 -7.73 -12.40 11.31
N LEU A 14 -7.17 -11.20 11.51
CA LEU A 14 -7.76 -9.94 11.03
C LEU A 14 -7.84 -9.89 9.50
N LEU A 15 -6.81 -10.36 8.82
CA LEU A 15 -6.79 -10.50 7.37
C LEU A 15 -7.91 -11.39 6.86
N ASN A 16 -8.14 -12.53 7.53
CA ASN A 16 -9.24 -13.43 7.19
C ASN A 16 -10.61 -12.75 7.36
N ILE A 17 -10.81 -12.03 8.46
CA ILE A 17 -12.03 -11.26 8.71
C ILE A 17 -12.23 -10.19 7.63
N ILE A 18 -11.18 -9.43 7.32
CA ILE A 18 -11.26 -8.37 6.31
C ILE A 18 -11.58 -8.97 4.94
N SER A 19 -10.96 -10.10 4.59
CA SER A 19 -11.23 -10.79 3.33
C SER A 19 -12.71 -11.18 3.20
N GLN A 20 -13.28 -11.72 4.28
CA GLN A 20 -14.68 -12.15 4.36
C GLN A 20 -15.68 -11.01 4.46
N GLU A 21 -15.27 -9.79 4.81
CA GLU A 21 -16.20 -8.67 4.96
C GLU A 21 -16.14 -7.68 3.80
N VAL A 22 -14.95 -7.39 3.30
CA VAL A 22 -14.70 -6.35 2.30
C VAL A 22 -14.94 -6.87 0.88
N PHE A 23 -14.55 -8.11 0.57
CA PHE A 23 -14.57 -8.63 -0.81
C PHE A 23 -15.82 -9.47 -1.18
N VAL A 24 -16.92 -9.33 -0.44
CA VAL A 24 -18.10 -10.22 -0.59
C VAL A 24 -18.99 -9.86 -1.78
N LYS A 25 -19.22 -8.57 -2.01
CA LYS A 25 -20.23 -8.08 -2.96
C LYS A 25 -19.59 -7.12 -3.93
N PRO A 26 -19.12 -7.61 -5.10
CA PRO A 26 -18.59 -6.73 -6.11
C PRO A 26 -19.71 -5.84 -6.67
N THR A 27 -19.41 -4.56 -6.87
CA THR A 27 -20.25 -3.63 -7.61
C THR A 27 -20.23 -4.04 -9.09
N ILE A 28 -21.39 -4.18 -9.72
CA ILE A 28 -21.54 -4.64 -11.11
C ILE A 28 -21.61 -3.44 -12.10
N ALA A 29 -21.40 -2.21 -11.62
CA ALA A 29 -21.50 -1.01 -12.46
C ALA A 29 -20.18 -0.70 -13.18
N ILE A 30 -20.27 -0.42 -14.49
CA ILE A 30 -19.12 -0.19 -15.40
C ILE A 30 -18.26 1.02 -14.98
N ASN A 31 -18.85 2.00 -14.29
CA ASN A 31 -18.18 3.25 -13.89
C ASN A 31 -17.88 3.31 -12.39
N GLN A 32 -17.85 2.17 -11.69
CA GLN A 32 -17.60 2.13 -10.24
C GLN A 32 -16.50 1.11 -9.91
N PRO A 33 -15.74 1.34 -8.82
CA PRO A 33 -14.78 0.33 -8.35
C PRO A 33 -15.50 -0.97 -7.95
N LYS A 34 -14.78 -2.09 -8.06
CA LYS A 34 -15.28 -3.42 -7.73
C LYS A 34 -15.78 -3.49 -6.29
N TYR A 35 -15.13 -2.82 -5.34
CA TYR A 35 -15.49 -2.85 -3.92
C TYR A 35 -15.62 -1.44 -3.35
N ARG A 36 -16.49 -1.30 -2.35
CA ARG A 36 -16.63 -0.08 -1.56
C ARG A 36 -15.57 -0.06 -0.46
N ASN A 37 -15.10 1.14 -0.12
CA ASN A 37 -14.10 1.39 0.90
C ASN A 37 -14.69 1.57 2.32
N ASP A 38 -16.02 1.63 2.46
CA ASP A 38 -16.71 1.89 3.73
C ASP A 38 -16.44 0.83 4.81
N LYS A 39 -16.58 -0.45 4.48
CA LYS A 39 -16.28 -1.54 5.42
C LYS A 39 -14.80 -1.59 5.80
N LEU A 40 -13.91 -1.45 4.82
CA LEU A 40 -12.47 -1.45 5.07
C LEU A 40 -12.09 -0.28 5.98
N LYS A 41 -12.61 0.92 5.69
CA LYS A 41 -12.44 2.11 6.52
C LYS A 41 -12.89 1.86 7.96
N TYR A 42 -14.10 1.34 8.15
CA TYR A 42 -14.63 1.04 9.48
C TYR A 42 -13.75 0.07 10.27
N ILE A 43 -13.27 -1.01 9.62
CA ILE A 43 -12.39 -1.99 10.26
C ILE A 43 -11.04 -1.36 10.62
N LEU A 44 -10.45 -0.57 9.73
CA LEU A 44 -9.18 0.13 9.97
C LEU A 44 -9.31 1.14 11.13
N GLU A 45 -10.38 1.92 11.17
CA GLU A 45 -10.67 2.85 12.27
C GLU A 45 -10.90 2.10 13.58
N TYR A 46 -11.52 0.93 13.57
CA TYR A 46 -11.70 0.11 14.76
C TYR A 46 -10.36 -0.45 15.30
N ILE A 47 -9.49 -0.93 14.40
CA ILE A 47 -8.19 -1.53 14.76
C ILE A 47 -7.21 -0.45 15.23
N PHE A 48 -7.06 0.63 14.44
CA PHE A 48 -6.05 1.65 14.68
C PHE A 48 -6.54 2.80 15.56
N LYS A 49 -7.85 2.97 15.74
CA LYS A 49 -8.44 4.06 16.53
C LYS A 49 -7.85 5.41 16.11
N GLU A 50 -7.32 6.16 17.08
CA GLU A 50 -6.68 7.47 16.90
C GLU A 50 -5.14 7.39 16.86
N ILE A 51 -4.56 6.19 16.65
CA ILE A 51 -3.11 6.02 16.58
C ILE A 51 -2.57 6.76 15.36
N LYS A 52 -1.57 7.61 15.60
CA LYS A 52 -0.87 8.40 14.60
C LYS A 52 0.56 7.91 14.40
N ILE A 53 1.22 8.40 13.35
CA ILE A 53 2.63 8.06 13.07
C ILE A 53 3.55 8.34 14.26
N LYS A 54 3.35 9.46 14.96
CA LYS A 54 4.17 9.83 16.12
C LYS A 54 4.10 8.83 17.28
N ASP A 55 3.03 8.02 17.34
CA ASP A 55 2.82 7.03 18.40
C ASP A 55 3.55 5.71 18.08
N ILE A 56 4.11 5.56 16.88
CA ILE A 56 4.81 4.36 16.43
C ILE A 56 6.27 4.39 16.90
N GLN A 57 6.68 3.35 17.62
CA GLN A 57 8.03 3.25 18.17
C GLN A 57 9.08 2.78 17.16
N CYS A 58 8.70 1.91 16.22
CA CYS A 58 9.61 1.40 15.19
C CYS A 58 9.70 2.35 14.00
N LYS A 59 10.76 2.25 13.21
CA LYS A 59 10.83 2.94 11.92
C LYS A 59 9.75 2.38 10.98
N TYR A 60 9.05 3.27 10.29
CA TYR A 60 7.85 2.97 9.54
C TYR A 60 7.86 3.76 8.24
N LEU A 61 7.51 3.09 7.14
CA LEU A 61 7.30 3.69 5.83
C LEU A 61 6.17 2.94 5.14
N VAL A 62 5.22 3.67 4.57
CA VAL A 62 4.18 3.13 3.70
C VAL A 62 4.07 4.01 2.45
N ASP A 63 4.13 3.36 1.30
CA ASP A 63 4.05 3.99 0.00
C ASP A 63 2.60 4.10 -0.51
N THR A 64 2.37 5.12 -1.32
CA THR A 64 1.09 5.44 -1.96
C THR A 64 1.36 6.34 -3.17
N PHE A 65 0.36 6.54 -4.02
CA PHE A 65 0.46 7.48 -5.14
C PHE A 65 -0.55 8.60 -4.96
N ARG A 66 -0.08 9.86 -4.94
CA ARG A 66 -0.94 11.04 -4.87
C ARG A 66 -1.38 11.39 -6.28
N ILE A 67 -2.67 11.21 -6.57
CA ILE A 67 -3.23 11.46 -7.91
C ILE A 67 -3.45 12.96 -8.18
N ASP A 68 -3.55 13.77 -7.12
CA ASP A 68 -3.77 15.20 -7.22
C ASP A 68 -3.24 15.90 -5.97
N SER A 69 -2.37 16.90 -6.14
CA SER A 69 -1.88 17.75 -5.07
C SER A 69 -2.89 18.78 -4.58
N GLU A 70 -4.00 18.98 -5.34
CA GLU A 70 -5.01 20.03 -5.13
C GLU A 70 -4.43 21.46 -5.13
N GLU A 71 -3.20 21.62 -5.61
CA GLU A 71 -2.59 22.94 -5.80
C GLU A 71 -3.21 23.66 -7.01
N GLN A 72 -3.07 24.99 -7.03
CA GLN A 72 -3.48 25.78 -8.18
C GLN A 72 -2.48 25.60 -9.34
N GLU A 73 -2.99 25.67 -10.56
CA GLU A 73 -2.15 25.69 -11.77
C GLU A 73 -1.12 26.84 -11.69
N PRO A 74 0.15 26.62 -12.06
CA PRO A 74 0.71 25.44 -12.75
C PRO A 74 1.33 24.37 -11.83
N ASN A 75 1.15 24.46 -10.50
CA ASN A 75 1.84 23.57 -9.55
C ASN A 75 1.07 22.28 -9.24
N ARG A 76 -0.15 22.14 -9.77
CA ARG A 76 -0.96 20.92 -9.63
C ARG A 76 -0.20 19.73 -10.22
N SER A 77 -0.04 18.68 -9.43
CA SER A 77 0.78 17.54 -9.84
C SER A 77 0.23 16.22 -9.30
N CYS A 78 0.69 15.14 -9.93
CA CYS A 78 0.59 13.79 -9.40
C CYS A 78 2.01 13.31 -9.06
N GLU A 79 2.17 12.58 -7.96
CA GLU A 79 3.49 12.20 -7.49
C GLU A 79 3.50 10.90 -6.70
N SER A 80 4.67 10.28 -6.69
CA SER A 80 5.00 9.21 -5.73
C SER A 80 5.06 9.78 -4.32
N PHE A 81 4.38 9.14 -3.37
CA PHE A 81 4.30 9.66 -2.00
C PHE A 81 4.54 8.54 -0.98
N CYS A 82 5.18 8.88 0.15
CA CYS A 82 5.45 7.93 1.23
C CYS A 82 5.16 8.57 2.57
N PHE A 83 4.38 7.89 3.40
CA PHE A 83 4.16 8.27 4.80
C PHE A 83 5.19 7.57 5.67
N THR A 84 5.96 8.33 6.44
CA THR A 84 7.06 7.77 7.23
C THR A 84 7.35 8.57 8.50
N ASN A 85 7.97 7.92 9.50
CA ASN A 85 8.60 8.59 10.65
C ASN A 85 10.13 8.70 10.51
N LEU A 86 10.66 8.45 9.31
CA LEU A 86 12.07 8.69 8.96
C LEU A 86 12.33 10.18 8.67
N GLN A 87 11.28 10.93 8.34
CA GLN A 87 11.29 12.37 8.11
C GLN A 87 10.18 13.03 8.93
N LYS A 88 10.29 14.35 9.12
CA LYS A 88 9.27 15.16 9.80
C LYS A 88 8.14 15.54 8.84
N GLY A 89 6.98 15.90 9.39
CA GLY A 89 5.83 16.42 8.62
C GLY A 89 4.62 15.49 8.55
N PHE A 90 4.75 14.25 9.04
CA PHE A 90 3.69 13.24 8.99
C PHE A 90 3.20 12.81 10.37
N GLU A 91 3.65 13.46 11.44
CA GLU A 91 3.47 13.05 12.83
C GLU A 91 2.00 12.89 13.23
N GLU A 92 1.13 13.73 12.66
CA GLU A 92 -0.30 13.77 12.97
C GLU A 92 -1.17 12.87 12.06
N GLU A 93 -0.58 12.24 11.05
CA GLU A 93 -1.30 11.36 10.13
C GLU A 93 -1.77 10.10 10.85
N LYS A 94 -3.07 9.80 10.71
CA LYS A 94 -3.70 8.61 11.31
C LYS A 94 -3.33 7.35 10.55
N LEU A 95 -3.03 6.28 11.28
CA LEU A 95 -2.72 4.99 10.67
C LEU A 95 -3.86 4.40 9.85
N SER A 96 -5.12 4.59 10.29
CA SER A 96 -6.30 4.14 9.55
C SER A 96 -6.38 4.80 8.16
N ASP A 97 -6.14 6.11 8.09
CA ASP A 97 -6.15 6.86 6.83
C ASP A 97 -4.99 6.42 5.93
N ILE A 98 -3.77 6.32 6.46
CA ILE A 98 -2.59 5.87 5.69
C ILE A 98 -2.81 4.47 5.10
N CYS A 99 -3.30 3.53 5.92
CA CYS A 99 -3.60 2.18 5.46
C CYS A 99 -4.66 2.19 4.36
N LEU A 100 -5.71 3.02 4.48
CA LEU A 100 -6.74 3.11 3.46
C LEU A 100 -6.23 3.73 2.16
N ARG A 101 -5.40 4.78 2.22
CA ARG A 101 -4.75 5.41 1.05
C ARG A 101 -3.88 4.39 0.29
N SER A 102 -3.00 3.69 1.01
CA SER A 102 -2.10 2.68 0.43
C SER A 102 -2.84 1.43 -0.07
N SER A 103 -4.07 1.19 0.42
CA SER A 103 -4.93 0.07 0.01
C SER A 103 -5.92 0.42 -1.13
N SER A 104 -5.96 1.67 -1.59
CA SER A 104 -6.97 2.14 -2.53
C SER A 104 -6.61 1.79 -3.97
N ALA A 105 -6.59 0.50 -4.29
CA ALA A 105 -6.14 0.00 -5.59
C ALA A 105 -7.09 0.39 -6.72
N PRO A 106 -6.60 1.00 -7.82
CA PRO A 106 -7.42 1.34 -8.96
C PRO A 106 -8.20 0.13 -9.48
N THR A 107 -9.42 0.35 -9.98
CA THR A 107 -10.42 -0.67 -10.37
C THR A 107 -11.02 -1.48 -9.22
N TYR A 108 -10.35 -1.61 -8.07
CA TYR A 108 -10.84 -2.35 -6.91
C TYR A 108 -11.51 -1.46 -5.88
N PHE A 109 -10.89 -0.32 -5.55
CA PHE A 109 -11.39 0.65 -4.59
C PHE A 109 -11.41 2.05 -5.19
N GLN A 110 -12.28 2.89 -4.64
CA GLN A 110 -12.27 4.32 -4.90
C GLN A 110 -11.01 4.95 -4.27
N PRO A 111 -10.37 5.94 -4.93
CA PRO A 111 -9.33 6.75 -4.31
C PRO A 111 -9.79 7.32 -2.97
N TYR A 112 -8.88 7.46 -2.02
CA TYR A 112 -9.16 8.03 -0.71
C TYR A 112 -8.29 9.26 -0.48
N GLN A 113 -8.91 10.42 -0.28
CA GLN A 113 -8.22 11.70 -0.07
C GLN A 113 -7.16 12.03 -1.13
N ASN A 114 -7.47 11.77 -2.41
CA ASN A 114 -6.56 11.95 -3.55
C ASN A 114 -5.34 11.03 -3.56
N PHE A 115 -5.42 9.89 -2.89
CA PHE A 115 -4.42 8.84 -2.94
C PHE A 115 -4.98 7.52 -3.48
N VAL A 116 -4.09 6.75 -4.12
CA VAL A 116 -4.32 5.37 -4.58
C VAL A 116 -3.19 4.45 -4.12
N ASP A 117 -3.37 3.15 -4.30
CA ASP A 117 -2.46 2.09 -3.84
C ASP A 117 -1.01 2.30 -4.32
N GLY A 118 -0.05 2.06 -3.41
CA GLY A 118 1.39 2.19 -3.64
C GLY A 118 1.94 1.22 -4.69
N GLY A 119 1.23 0.12 -4.97
CA GLY A 119 1.50 -0.81 -6.06
C GLY A 119 1.47 -0.17 -7.45
N MET A 120 0.92 1.04 -7.59
CA MET A 120 1.08 1.86 -8.80
C MET A 120 2.53 2.32 -9.04
N LEU A 121 3.31 2.50 -7.96
CA LEU A 121 4.72 2.87 -8.01
C LEU A 121 5.59 1.62 -8.08
N ASN A 122 5.49 0.79 -7.05
CA ASN A 122 6.32 -0.38 -6.89
C ASN A 122 5.64 -1.37 -5.95
N ASN A 123 5.45 -2.61 -6.39
CA ASN A 123 4.84 -3.65 -5.58
C ASN A 123 5.80 -4.25 -4.52
N THR A 124 7.00 -3.68 -4.36
CA THR A 124 7.97 -4.11 -3.35
C THR A 124 8.66 -2.88 -2.76
N PRO A 125 8.12 -2.29 -1.69
CA PRO A 125 8.55 -0.98 -1.18
C PRO A 125 10.00 -0.96 -0.67
N ILE A 126 10.66 -2.13 -0.56
CA ILE A 126 12.09 -2.21 -0.28
C ILE A 126 12.93 -1.22 -1.08
N GLY A 127 12.71 -1.11 -2.38
CA GLY A 127 13.46 -0.21 -3.27
C GLY A 127 13.34 1.26 -2.86
N LEU A 128 12.14 1.68 -2.40
CA LEU A 128 11.89 3.04 -1.95
C LEU A 128 12.61 3.33 -0.63
N CYS A 129 12.74 2.35 0.25
CA CYS A 129 13.35 2.55 1.56
C CYS A 129 14.86 2.80 1.48
N TRP A 130 15.54 2.41 0.40
CA TRP A 130 16.98 2.64 0.24
C TRP A 130 17.34 4.12 0.30
N SER A 131 16.56 5.00 -0.32
CA SER A 131 16.84 6.45 -0.28
C SER A 131 16.70 7.02 1.13
N PHE A 132 15.70 6.56 1.89
CA PHE A 132 15.50 7.00 3.27
C PHE A 132 16.53 6.42 4.25
N LEU A 133 17.06 5.23 3.98
CA LEU A 133 18.05 4.59 4.87
C LEU A 133 19.49 5.01 4.56
N PHE A 134 19.85 5.14 3.29
CA PHE A 134 21.24 5.30 2.83
C PHE A 134 21.50 6.57 2.03
N GLY A 135 20.45 7.26 1.55
CA GLY A 135 20.60 8.47 0.77
C GLY A 135 21.20 9.62 1.58
N GLU A 136 21.72 10.62 0.88
CA GLU A 136 22.36 11.81 1.49
C GLU A 136 21.39 12.53 2.44
N GLU A 137 20.12 12.63 2.05
CA GLU A 137 19.01 13.22 2.84
C GLU A 137 18.29 12.19 3.73
N GLY A 138 18.82 10.96 3.84
CA GLY A 138 18.28 9.87 4.64
C GLY A 138 18.97 9.72 6.00
N LEU A 139 18.82 8.55 6.62
CA LEU A 139 19.48 8.20 7.89
C LEU A 139 21.00 7.96 7.75
N GLN A 140 21.51 7.85 6.52
CA GLN A 140 22.92 7.58 6.22
C GLN A 140 23.48 6.35 6.96
N LEU A 141 22.68 5.29 7.07
CA LEU A 141 23.11 4.04 7.68
C LEU A 141 24.25 3.41 6.87
N ASN A 142 25.10 2.62 7.51
CA ASN A 142 26.09 1.82 6.78
C ASN A 142 25.41 0.58 6.19
N PRO A 143 25.36 0.40 4.84
CA PRO A 143 24.70 -0.74 4.23
C PRO A 143 25.26 -2.10 4.70
N LYS A 144 26.53 -2.17 5.10
CA LYS A 144 27.17 -3.40 5.60
C LYS A 144 26.65 -3.83 6.98
N LYS A 145 25.98 -2.93 7.71
CA LYS A 145 25.39 -3.18 9.02
C LYS A 145 23.87 -3.41 8.97
N VAL A 146 23.25 -3.29 7.80
CA VAL A 146 21.81 -3.42 7.66
C VAL A 146 21.46 -4.83 7.18
N VAL A 147 20.57 -5.50 7.93
CA VAL A 147 19.95 -6.75 7.51
C VAL A 147 18.58 -6.45 6.93
N CYS A 148 18.32 -6.91 5.71
CA CYS A 148 17.04 -6.74 5.04
C CYS A 148 16.22 -8.03 5.11
N PHE A 149 14.97 -7.90 5.57
CA PHE A 149 13.97 -8.97 5.50
C PHE A 149 12.74 -8.44 4.74
N SER A 150 12.51 -8.95 3.53
CA SER A 150 11.37 -8.57 2.68
C SER A 150 10.45 -9.77 2.51
N LEU A 151 9.14 -9.52 2.67
CA LEU A 151 8.09 -10.52 2.60
C LEU A 151 7.11 -10.15 1.49
N SER A 152 6.91 -11.08 0.55
CA SER A 152 5.99 -10.91 -0.56
C SER A 152 4.74 -11.77 -0.38
N ALA A 153 3.60 -11.30 -0.89
CA ALA A 153 2.35 -12.05 -0.95
C ALA A 153 2.31 -13.11 -2.09
N GLY A 154 3.43 -13.34 -2.78
CA GLY A 154 3.56 -14.35 -3.83
C GLY A 154 3.38 -13.80 -5.24
N LYS A 155 3.50 -14.68 -6.24
CA LYS A 155 3.43 -14.37 -7.67
C LYS A 155 2.35 -15.23 -8.34
N PRO A 156 1.68 -14.73 -9.40
CA PRO A 156 0.79 -15.55 -10.20
C PRO A 156 1.52 -16.69 -10.89
N ASP A 157 0.75 -17.75 -11.15
CA ASP A 157 1.10 -18.80 -12.09
C ASP A 157 0.07 -18.80 -13.24
N PRO A 158 0.48 -18.66 -14.52
CA PRO A 158 1.84 -18.46 -15.00
C PRO A 158 2.37 -17.03 -14.78
N PHE A 159 3.69 -16.91 -14.58
CA PHE A 159 4.38 -15.63 -14.38
C PHE A 159 4.57 -14.81 -15.68
N TYR A 160 3.76 -15.05 -16.70
CA TYR A 160 3.83 -14.32 -17.96
C TYR A 160 2.43 -14.08 -18.53
N ILE A 161 2.29 -12.96 -19.23
CA ILE A 161 1.16 -12.71 -20.09
C ILE A 161 1.63 -13.02 -21.52
N ASP A 162 0.90 -13.90 -22.21
CA ASP A 162 1.19 -14.21 -23.61
C ASP A 162 1.03 -12.96 -24.47
N SER A 163 2.13 -12.50 -25.06
CA SER A 163 2.18 -11.29 -25.88
C SER A 163 1.25 -11.35 -27.09
N ASN A 164 0.90 -12.55 -27.58
CA ASN A 164 -0.05 -12.72 -28.68
C ASN A 164 -1.50 -12.44 -28.27
N LYS A 165 -1.78 -12.42 -26.96
CA LYS A 165 -3.07 -12.04 -26.38
C LYS A 165 -3.13 -10.56 -26.01
N ILE A 166 -1.97 -9.93 -25.82
CA ILE A 166 -1.87 -8.49 -25.52
C ILE A 166 -2.22 -7.69 -26.79
N GLY A 167 -3.17 -6.75 -26.69
CA GLY A 167 -3.58 -5.87 -27.79
C GLY A 167 -4.72 -6.40 -28.68
N LYS A 168 -5.13 -7.67 -28.52
CA LYS A 168 -6.37 -8.22 -29.10
C LYS A 168 -7.55 -8.22 -28.10
N GLU A 169 -7.28 -7.82 -26.87
CA GLU A 169 -8.25 -7.79 -25.78
C GLU A 169 -8.90 -6.41 -25.66
N GLU A 170 -10.17 -6.39 -25.29
CA GLU A 170 -10.88 -5.15 -24.97
C GLU A 170 -10.20 -4.40 -23.82
N LEU A 171 -10.28 -3.07 -23.83
CA LEU A 171 -9.61 -2.18 -22.87
C LEU A 171 -9.83 -2.61 -21.40
N CYS A 172 -11.04 -3.07 -21.07
CA CYS A 172 -11.41 -3.53 -19.73
C CYS A 172 -10.62 -4.78 -19.28
N ASN A 173 -10.38 -5.73 -20.18
CA ASN A 173 -9.58 -6.92 -19.88
C ASN A 173 -8.09 -6.58 -19.74
N GLY A 174 -7.60 -5.66 -20.57
CA GLY A 174 -6.23 -5.14 -20.47
C GLY A 174 -5.97 -4.43 -19.14
N GLN A 175 -6.89 -3.57 -18.69
CA GLN A 175 -6.79 -2.87 -17.40
C GLN A 175 -6.78 -3.84 -16.22
N HIS A 176 -7.67 -4.83 -16.19
CA HIS A 176 -7.67 -5.82 -15.11
C HIS A 176 -6.37 -6.62 -15.04
N LYS A 177 -5.81 -7.04 -16.18
CA LYS A 177 -4.52 -7.77 -16.20
C LYS A 177 -3.35 -6.88 -15.81
N LEU A 178 -3.35 -5.62 -16.24
CA LEU A 178 -2.31 -4.66 -15.89
C LEU A 178 -2.32 -4.35 -14.39
N VAL A 179 -3.48 -4.07 -13.80
CA VAL A 179 -3.61 -3.88 -12.35
C VAL A 179 -3.27 -5.16 -11.61
N THR A 180 -3.62 -6.33 -12.13
CA THR A 180 -3.21 -7.61 -11.54
C THR A 180 -1.69 -7.71 -11.53
N LEU A 181 -1.01 -7.48 -12.66
CA LEU A 181 0.44 -7.54 -12.75
C LEU A 181 1.16 -6.50 -11.86
N LEU A 182 0.61 -5.28 -11.78
CA LEU A 182 1.21 -4.17 -11.01
C LEU A 182 0.89 -4.26 -9.51
N CYS A 183 -0.32 -4.64 -9.12
CA CYS A 183 -0.83 -4.51 -7.75
C CYS A 183 -1.01 -5.86 -7.01
N MET A 184 -0.57 -6.98 -7.59
CA MET A 184 -0.79 -8.36 -7.11
C MET A 184 -0.40 -8.66 -5.64
N PRO A 185 -1.13 -9.55 -4.91
CA PRO A 185 -2.51 -10.02 -5.07
C PRO A 185 -3.48 -9.22 -4.17
N LEU A 186 -4.36 -8.41 -4.77
CA LEU A 186 -5.27 -7.53 -4.03
C LEU A 186 -6.34 -8.29 -3.22
N GLU A 187 -6.77 -9.49 -3.61
CA GLU A 187 -7.86 -10.19 -2.92
C GLU A 187 -7.46 -10.83 -1.56
N VAL A 188 -6.15 -10.91 -1.26
CA VAL A 188 -5.62 -11.44 0.02
C VAL A 188 -4.48 -10.58 0.60
N GLY A 189 -3.87 -9.71 -0.21
CA GLY A 189 -2.63 -9.00 0.11
C GLY A 189 -2.77 -7.53 0.52
N LEU A 190 -3.98 -6.95 0.46
CA LEU A 190 -4.21 -5.52 0.72
C LEU A 190 -3.78 -5.04 2.11
N LEU A 191 -3.68 -5.95 3.08
CA LEU A 191 -3.23 -5.65 4.45
C LEU A 191 -1.91 -6.30 4.83
N ASN A 192 -1.32 -7.09 3.91
CA ASN A 192 0.01 -7.68 4.08
C ASN A 192 1.14 -6.79 3.54
N ARG A 193 0.83 -5.66 2.89
CA ARG A 193 1.84 -4.68 2.43
C ARG A 193 2.33 -3.75 3.55
N VAL A 194 2.54 -4.28 4.76
CA VAL A 194 3.38 -3.62 5.76
C VAL A 194 4.70 -4.40 5.80
N GLU A 195 5.64 -4.03 4.94
CA GLU A 195 7.00 -4.53 5.05
C GLU A 195 7.62 -3.93 6.33
N CYS A 196 7.78 -4.76 7.36
CA CYS A 196 8.45 -4.37 8.58
C CYS A 196 9.96 -4.33 8.35
N PHE A 197 10.52 -3.12 8.33
CA PHE A 197 11.95 -2.89 8.44
C PHE A 197 12.39 -3.10 9.88
N LEU A 198 13.05 -4.22 10.15
CA LEU A 198 13.84 -4.38 11.36
C LEU A 198 15.28 -3.96 11.04
N VAL A 199 15.58 -2.67 11.23
CA VAL A 199 16.98 -2.23 11.32
C VAL A 199 17.49 -2.69 12.69
N ILE A 200 18.20 -3.82 12.71
CA ILE A 200 19.01 -4.21 13.87
C ILE A 200 20.30 -3.42 13.74
N ASP A 201 20.42 -2.32 14.48
CA ASP A 201 21.72 -1.68 14.69
C ASP A 201 22.50 -2.54 15.68
N GLY A 202 23.70 -2.95 15.27
CA GLY A 202 24.64 -3.76 16.05
C GLY A 202 25.87 -2.96 16.43
#